data_AF-A0A8T4JQ47-F1
#
_entry.id   AF-A0A8T4JQ47-F1
#
_cell.length_a   1.000
_cell.length_b   1.000
_cell.length_c   1.000
_cell.angle_alpha   90.00
_cell.angle_beta   90.00
_cell.angle_gamma   90.00
#
_symmetry.space_group_name_H-M   'P 1'
#
loop_
_entity.id
_entity.type
_entity.pdbx_description
1 polymer ?
#
loop_
_entity_poly.entity_id
_entity_poly.type
_entity_poly.pdbx_seq_one_letter_code
_entity_poly.pdbx_strand_id
1 'polypeptide(L)'
;MDIKSYILNKLFFPKAVTINEPGLILTKIVRKDNSSLLIGRLAYLFEDVLVDLQKKTVEQIGLAKTDEIWYQIGKDLITSYFLTLKVKKPPKFFLDSVVKYMLQRFSVTGITIGNEIDFDKNCLDLQLKGSNNVLHRKSKQGAVLGGIASGVLSFLSGENVEAETNSYEKDGEVFCEIKCSKKYFLRYVPDFLEIKECVKNYQFDFKDAEKKLKIYENRFSCLNQFLRFKKARMKDNIVYFLGFALMAGEINTSDHIWRNYEKAGLTDLISKTLVSSSEKVLKQIFRDNKLDQRGIRDKVKFLQNMMAGFGWGIPLYRKTKNEIVFDFVYGAQVKTNSFLFYALQLQGFLNFIFKKKVKLVKIEKVKAKTVISRVVYKI
;
A
#
# COMPACT_ATOMS: atom_id res chain seq x y z
N MET A 1 -14.22 28.29 20.10
CA MET A 1 -14.63 27.28 19.09
C MET A 1 -14.17 25.92 19.60
N ASP A 2 -15.10 25.00 19.85
CA ASP A 2 -14.80 23.70 20.49
C ASP A 2 -13.87 22.83 19.61
N ILE A 3 -13.03 21.99 20.23
CA ILE A 3 -12.05 21.11 19.58
C ILE A 3 -12.69 20.21 18.53
N LYS A 4 -13.88 19.69 18.85
CA LYS A 4 -14.69 18.87 17.96
C LYS A 4 -15.14 19.72 16.79
N SER A 5 -15.65 20.92 17.03
CA SER A 5 -16.04 21.87 15.99
C SER A 5 -14.87 22.35 15.09
N TYR A 6 -13.65 22.52 15.62
CA TYR A 6 -12.49 22.89 14.81
C TYR A 6 -11.99 21.72 13.94
N ILE A 7 -11.87 20.54 14.54
CA ILE A 7 -11.51 19.29 13.85
C ILE A 7 -12.56 18.98 12.79
N LEU A 8 -13.85 19.09 13.12
CA LEU A 8 -14.97 18.81 12.23
C LEU A 8 -15.08 19.81 11.06
N ASN A 9 -14.84 21.10 11.30
CA ASN A 9 -15.10 22.15 10.29
C ASN A 9 -13.86 22.58 9.49
N LYS A 10 -12.63 22.49 10.04
CA LYS A 10 -11.43 23.11 9.44
C LYS A 10 -10.30 22.12 9.11
N LEU A 11 -10.19 20.99 9.82
CA LEU A 11 -9.09 20.03 9.61
C LEU A 11 -9.56 18.76 8.91
N PHE A 12 -10.56 18.04 9.41
CA PHE A 12 -10.92 16.73 8.89
C PHE A 12 -12.32 16.30 9.38
N PHE A 13 -13.41 16.68 8.71
CA PHE A 13 -14.53 15.74 8.55
C PHE A 13 -15.29 16.00 7.26
N PRO A 14 -14.74 15.45 6.18
CA PRO A 14 -15.56 14.76 5.26
C PRO A 14 -15.97 13.40 5.86
N LYS A 15 -17.22 12.91 5.71
CA LYS A 15 -17.51 11.51 6.07
C LYS A 15 -16.59 10.62 5.22
N ALA A 16 -15.67 9.90 5.87
CA ALA A 16 -14.85 8.91 5.21
C ALA A 16 -15.73 7.70 4.90
N VAL A 17 -16.16 7.58 3.64
CA VAL A 17 -16.91 6.42 3.17
C VAL A 17 -15.95 5.55 2.40
N THR A 18 -15.72 4.33 2.88
CA THR A 18 -15.02 3.32 2.09
C THR A 18 -16.00 2.75 1.08
N ILE A 19 -15.79 3.08 -0.19
CA ILE A 19 -16.50 2.44 -1.30
C ILE A 19 -15.69 1.23 -1.72
N ASN A 20 -16.32 0.06 -1.72
CA ASN A 20 -15.66 -1.20 -1.94
C ASN A 20 -16.37 -1.99 -3.04
N GLU A 21 -15.98 -1.69 -4.27
CA GLU A 21 -16.47 -2.34 -5.48
C GLU A 21 -15.39 -3.27 -6.05
N PRO A 22 -15.75 -4.25 -6.91
CA PRO A 22 -14.77 -5.11 -7.54
C PRO A 22 -13.72 -4.30 -8.31
N GLY A 23 -12.46 -4.52 -7.96
CA GLY A 23 -11.30 -3.83 -8.55
C GLY A 23 -11.05 -2.43 -8.01
N LEU A 24 -11.92 -1.87 -7.16
CA LEU A 24 -11.84 -0.49 -6.72
C LEU A 24 -12.21 -0.33 -5.23
N ILE A 25 -11.21 -0.04 -4.42
CA ILE A 25 -11.38 0.33 -3.01
C ILE A 25 -11.00 1.81 -2.88
N LEU A 26 -11.95 2.63 -2.47
CA LEU A 26 -11.78 4.07 -2.37
C LEU A 26 -12.12 4.55 -0.98
N THR A 27 -11.30 5.47 -0.50
CA THR A 27 -11.65 6.30 0.65
C THR A 27 -12.20 7.62 0.11
N LYS A 28 -13.51 7.77 0.19
CA LYS A 28 -14.22 9.00 -0.20
C LYS A 28 -14.34 9.92 1.00
N ILE A 29 -14.18 11.22 0.75
CA ILE A 29 -14.28 12.23 1.76
C ILE A 29 -15.47 13.15 1.42
N VAL A 30 -16.57 13.08 2.20
CA VAL A 30 -17.82 13.85 1.97
C VAL A 30 -17.89 15.12 2.82
N ARG A 31 -17.60 16.30 2.23
CA ARG A 31 -17.66 17.60 2.93
C ARG A 31 -19.10 18.07 3.20
N LYS A 32 -19.26 18.95 4.20
CA LYS A 32 -20.56 19.52 4.65
C LYS A 32 -21.29 20.31 3.54
N ASP A 33 -20.57 20.79 2.54
CA ASP A 33 -21.05 21.60 1.41
C ASP A 33 -21.41 20.76 0.15
N ASN A 34 -21.68 19.45 0.31
CA ASN A 34 -22.03 18.51 -0.76
C ASN A 34 -20.98 18.35 -1.89
N SER A 35 -19.83 19.00 -1.80
CA SER A 35 -18.71 18.73 -2.70
C SER A 35 -17.98 17.46 -2.22
N SER A 36 -18.24 16.33 -2.88
CA SER A 36 -17.46 15.11 -2.62
C SER A 36 -16.07 15.25 -3.22
N LEU A 37 -15.03 15.27 -2.38
CA LEU A 37 -13.65 15.11 -2.84
C LEU A 37 -13.30 13.61 -2.78
N LEU A 38 -12.85 13.05 -3.90
CA LEU A 38 -12.32 11.70 -3.95
C LEU A 38 -10.84 11.75 -3.63
N ILE A 39 -10.36 10.91 -2.70
CA ILE A 39 -9.05 11.18 -2.09
C ILE A 39 -8.05 10.03 -2.18
N GLY A 40 -8.42 8.76 -1.98
CA GLY A 40 -7.40 7.70 -1.98
C GLY A 40 -7.91 6.41 -2.60
N ARG A 41 -7.14 5.84 -3.53
CA ARG A 41 -7.34 4.47 -4.02
C ARG A 41 -6.44 3.52 -3.25
N LEU A 42 -7.07 2.57 -2.57
CA LEU A 42 -6.38 1.56 -1.78
C LEU A 42 -6.21 0.27 -2.58
N ALA A 43 -5.11 -0.40 -2.34
CA ALA A 43 -4.85 -1.76 -2.77
C ALA A 43 -4.30 -2.58 -1.60
N TYR A 44 -4.59 -3.87 -1.60
CA TYR A 44 -4.04 -4.81 -0.62
C TYR A 44 -2.91 -5.61 -1.26
N LEU A 45 -1.78 -5.70 -0.55
CA LEU A 45 -0.60 -6.46 -0.92
C LEU A 45 -0.35 -7.56 0.11
N PHE A 46 0.21 -8.69 -0.32
CA PHE A 46 0.66 -9.70 0.65
C PHE A 46 1.88 -9.20 1.40
N GLU A 47 1.80 -9.22 2.73
CA GLU A 47 2.89 -8.82 3.63
C GLU A 47 4.18 -9.58 3.33
N ASP A 48 4.08 -10.89 3.14
CA ASP A 48 5.24 -11.77 2.92
C ASP A 48 6.06 -11.39 1.68
N VAL A 49 5.42 -10.81 0.65
CA VAL A 49 6.13 -10.33 -0.55
C VAL A 49 7.05 -9.15 -0.21
N LEU A 50 6.56 -8.22 0.62
CA LEU A 50 7.32 -7.04 1.03
C LEU A 50 8.39 -7.39 2.08
N VAL A 51 8.08 -8.32 2.98
CA VAL A 51 9.05 -8.84 3.98
C VAL A 51 10.20 -9.56 3.29
N ASP A 52 9.92 -10.43 2.31
CA ASP A 52 10.97 -11.10 1.55
C ASP A 52 11.82 -10.10 0.76
N LEU A 53 11.19 -9.04 0.20
CA LEU A 53 11.91 -7.94 -0.46
C LEU A 53 12.87 -7.24 0.50
N GLN A 54 12.44 -6.88 1.72
CA GLN A 54 13.29 -6.30 2.75
C GLN A 54 14.47 -7.21 3.10
N LYS A 55 14.19 -8.49 3.40
CA LYS A 55 15.22 -9.46 3.79
C LYS A 55 16.26 -9.66 2.68
N LYS A 56 15.82 -9.83 1.43
CA LYS A 56 16.71 -9.99 0.28
C LYS A 56 17.54 -8.74 -0.01
N THR A 57 17.00 -7.57 0.31
CA THR A 57 17.75 -6.30 0.19
C THR A 57 18.83 -6.20 1.25
N VAL A 58 18.56 -6.59 2.49
CA VAL A 58 19.58 -6.67 3.54
C VAL A 58 20.70 -7.65 3.16
N GLU A 59 20.34 -8.83 2.63
CA GLU A 59 21.33 -9.80 2.15
C GLU A 59 22.22 -9.20 1.04
N GLN A 60 21.67 -8.35 0.17
CA GLN A 60 22.38 -7.79 -1.00
C GLN A 60 23.24 -6.56 -0.66
N ILE A 61 22.74 -5.63 0.15
CA ILE A 61 23.39 -4.32 0.37
C ILE A 61 23.60 -3.96 1.85
N GLY A 62 23.25 -4.86 2.77
CA GLY A 62 23.36 -4.66 4.21
C GLY A 62 22.18 -3.90 4.81
N LEU A 63 22.06 -3.98 6.14
CA LEU A 63 20.95 -3.41 6.90
C LEU A 63 20.90 -1.88 6.79
N ALA A 64 22.01 -1.19 7.01
CA ALA A 64 22.04 0.28 7.04
C ALA A 64 21.52 0.92 5.73
N LYS A 65 21.98 0.42 4.57
CA LYS A 65 21.53 0.91 3.26
C LYS A 65 20.08 0.50 2.97
N THR A 66 19.67 -0.68 3.41
CA THR A 66 18.26 -1.11 3.28
C THR A 66 17.35 -0.18 4.10
N ASP A 67 17.71 0.09 5.36
CA ASP A 67 16.97 0.99 6.22
C ASP A 67 16.88 2.40 5.63
N GLU A 68 17.94 2.89 4.99
CA GLU A 68 17.91 4.17 4.27
C GLU A 68 16.85 4.18 3.16
N ILE A 69 16.84 3.17 2.28
CA ILE A 69 15.85 3.04 1.19
C ILE A 69 14.42 3.00 1.76
N TRP A 70 14.19 2.17 2.78
CA TRP A 70 12.85 2.01 3.36
C TRP A 70 12.40 3.23 4.15
N TYR A 71 13.33 3.97 4.77
CA TYR A 71 13.07 5.27 5.39
C TYR A 71 12.62 6.32 4.36
N GLN A 72 13.31 6.42 3.22
CA GLN A 72 12.95 7.31 2.13
C GLN A 72 11.56 6.98 1.57
N ILE A 73 11.28 5.69 1.34
CA ILE A 73 9.94 5.21 0.96
C ILE A 73 8.89 5.70 1.97
N GLY A 74 9.12 5.55 3.27
CA GLY A 74 8.19 5.99 4.32
C GLY A 74 7.87 7.49 4.26
N LYS A 75 8.90 8.34 4.12
CA LYS A 75 8.74 9.80 3.99
C LYS A 75 8.03 10.20 2.70
N ASP A 76 8.34 9.53 1.59
CA ASP A 76 7.70 9.75 0.29
C ASP A 76 6.20 9.42 0.34
N LEU A 77 5.85 8.28 0.92
CA LEU A 77 4.46 7.83 1.03
C LEU A 77 3.58 8.83 1.77
N ILE A 78 4.02 9.28 2.95
CA ILE A 78 3.23 10.21 3.74
C ILE A 78 3.14 11.60 3.09
N THR A 79 4.21 12.03 2.43
CA THR A 79 4.21 13.28 1.66
C THR A 79 3.22 13.20 0.50
N SER A 80 3.22 12.09 -0.23
CA SER A 80 2.28 11.79 -1.33
C SER A 80 0.82 11.80 -0.84
N TYR A 81 0.56 11.16 0.31
CA TYR A 81 -0.73 11.16 0.97
C TYR A 81 -1.21 12.59 1.28
N PHE A 82 -0.36 13.43 1.89
CA PHE A 82 -0.70 14.81 2.22
C PHE A 82 -0.95 15.69 1.00
N LEU A 83 -0.15 15.53 -0.06
CA LEU A 83 -0.34 16.26 -1.32
C LEU A 83 -1.66 15.87 -2.01
N THR A 84 -1.99 14.59 -2.01
CA THR A 84 -3.25 14.06 -2.58
C THR A 84 -4.46 14.62 -1.84
N LEU A 85 -4.38 14.66 -0.51
CA LEU A 85 -5.40 15.22 0.37
C LEU A 85 -5.48 16.75 0.37
N LYS A 86 -4.47 17.43 -0.17
CA LYS A 86 -4.29 18.89 -0.07
C LYS A 86 -4.33 19.35 1.40
N VAL A 87 -3.66 18.62 2.29
CA VAL A 87 -3.63 18.93 3.73
C VAL A 87 -2.99 20.30 3.96
N LYS A 88 -3.59 21.10 4.85
CA LYS A 88 -3.04 22.36 5.33
C LYS A 88 -2.38 22.18 6.69
N LYS A 89 -1.31 22.93 6.96
CA LYS A 89 -0.65 22.94 8.27
C LYS A 89 -1.63 23.39 9.35
N PRO A 90 -1.74 22.68 10.48
CA PRO A 90 -2.56 23.12 11.61
C PRO A 90 -1.90 24.31 12.32
N PRO A 91 -2.67 25.17 13.00
CA PRO A 91 -2.11 26.13 13.95
C PRO A 91 -1.34 25.42 15.05
N LYS A 92 -0.24 26.02 15.54
CA LYS A 92 0.67 25.42 16.52
C LYS A 92 -0.04 24.88 17.77
N PHE A 93 -1.04 25.58 18.28
CA PHE A 93 -1.78 25.17 19.47
C PHE A 93 -2.64 23.90 19.28
N PHE A 94 -2.91 23.49 18.03
CA PHE A 94 -3.60 22.24 17.69
C PHE A 94 -2.67 21.10 17.24
N LEU A 95 -1.37 21.35 17.11
CA LEU A 95 -0.43 20.39 16.54
C LEU A 95 -0.44 19.06 17.29
N ASP A 96 -0.45 19.10 18.63
CA ASP A 96 -0.47 17.90 19.48
C ASP A 96 -1.68 16.99 19.19
N SER A 97 -2.88 17.57 19.20
CA SER A 97 -4.11 16.81 18.95
C SER A 97 -4.17 16.24 17.53
N VAL A 98 -3.68 16.98 16.53
CA VAL A 98 -3.65 16.53 15.14
C VAL A 98 -2.66 15.38 14.94
N VAL A 99 -1.45 15.50 15.49
CA VAL A 99 -0.41 14.46 15.41
C VAL A 99 -0.91 13.17 16.07
N LYS A 100 -1.38 13.25 17.33
CA LYS A 100 -1.90 12.08 18.06
C LYS A 100 -3.07 11.43 17.32
N TYR A 101 -4.03 12.22 16.84
CA TYR A 101 -5.17 11.70 16.07
C TYR A 101 -4.73 10.98 14.79
N MET A 102 -3.82 11.57 14.02
CA MET A 102 -3.32 10.97 12.78
C MET A 102 -2.61 9.64 13.02
N LEU A 103 -1.69 9.61 13.99
CA LEU A 103 -0.89 8.42 14.28
C LEU A 103 -1.76 7.30 14.88
N GLN A 104 -2.75 7.64 15.70
CA GLN A 104 -3.76 6.68 16.16
C GLN A 104 -4.57 6.10 14.99
N ARG A 105 -4.87 6.87 13.95
CA ARG A 105 -5.63 6.36 12.79
C ARG A 105 -4.83 5.42 11.88
N PHE A 106 -3.50 5.51 11.85
CA PHE A 106 -2.68 4.52 11.14
C PHE A 106 -2.76 3.12 11.74
N SER A 107 -3.13 2.99 13.02
CA SER A 107 -3.42 1.68 13.62
C SER A 107 -4.54 0.93 12.89
N VAL A 108 -5.50 1.64 12.29
CA VAL A 108 -6.66 1.07 11.60
C VAL A 108 -6.28 0.51 10.22
N THR A 109 -5.13 0.89 9.67
CA THR A 109 -4.66 0.44 8.34
C THR A 109 -3.62 -0.70 8.42
N GLY A 110 -3.50 -1.38 9.57
CA GLY A 110 -2.46 -2.40 9.80
C GLY A 110 -1.04 -1.81 9.96
N ILE A 111 -0.94 -0.49 10.14
CA ILE A 111 0.32 0.23 10.40
C ILE A 111 0.25 0.70 11.86
N THR A 112 0.22 -0.26 12.78
CA THR A 112 0.07 0.00 14.21
C THR A 112 1.42 0.36 14.82
N ILE A 113 1.82 1.63 14.66
CA ILE A 113 3.08 2.15 15.21
C ILE A 113 2.85 2.80 16.61
N GLY A 114 1.62 3.17 16.96
CA GLY A 114 1.32 4.01 18.12
C GLY A 114 0.34 3.42 19.12
N ASN A 115 0.65 2.23 19.68
CA ASN A 115 -0.08 1.77 20.87
C ASN A 115 0.19 2.71 22.05
N GLU A 116 1.45 3.18 22.13
CA GLU A 116 1.87 4.25 23.03
C GLU A 116 2.36 5.42 22.18
N ILE A 117 1.85 6.62 22.46
CA ILE A 117 2.20 7.86 21.75
C ILE A 117 2.50 8.93 22.79
N ASP A 118 3.76 9.33 22.88
CA ASP A 118 4.18 10.49 23.67
C ASP A 118 4.71 11.58 22.73
N PHE A 119 4.19 12.79 22.86
CA PHE A 119 4.53 13.90 21.97
C PHE A 119 4.66 15.21 22.74
N ASP A 120 5.84 15.82 22.67
CA ASP A 120 6.10 17.18 23.13
C ASP A 120 6.10 18.14 21.94
N LYS A 121 5.02 18.92 21.82
CA LYS A 121 4.87 19.92 20.75
C LYS A 121 5.85 21.10 20.86
N ASN A 122 6.44 21.36 22.03
CA ASN A 122 7.35 22.49 22.23
C ASN A 122 8.73 22.17 21.65
N CYS A 123 9.19 20.94 21.84
CA CYS A 123 10.47 20.45 21.33
C CYS A 123 10.35 19.67 20.01
N LEU A 124 9.13 19.33 19.59
CA LEU A 124 8.81 18.45 18.46
C LEU A 124 9.42 17.04 18.62
N ASP A 125 9.50 16.57 19.86
CA ASP A 125 9.97 15.23 20.21
C ASP A 125 8.76 14.28 20.29
N LEU A 126 8.82 13.18 19.54
CA LEU A 126 7.76 12.17 19.48
C LEU A 126 8.35 10.80 19.77
N GLN A 127 7.69 10.03 20.62
CA GLN A 127 7.98 8.62 20.86
C GLN A 127 6.75 7.78 20.53
N LEU A 128 6.96 6.74 19.73
CA LEU A 128 5.94 5.75 19.35
C LEU A 128 6.41 4.35 19.72
N LYS A 129 5.52 3.54 20.29
CA LYS A 129 5.78 2.11 20.52
C LYS A 129 4.58 1.24 20.13
N GLY A 130 4.86 0.06 19.58
CA GLY A 130 3.86 -0.97 19.29
C GLY A 130 4.43 -2.26 18.70
N SER A 131 3.66 -3.35 18.77
CA SER A 131 4.07 -4.70 18.31
C SER A 131 3.34 -5.20 17.05
N ASN A 132 2.20 -4.59 16.69
CA ASN A 132 1.33 -5.06 15.60
C ASN A 132 1.64 -4.41 14.24
N ASN A 133 2.93 -4.27 13.91
CA ASN A 133 3.31 -3.73 12.61
C ASN A 133 3.47 -4.84 11.56
N VAL A 134 2.67 -4.80 10.49
CA VAL A 134 2.64 -5.80 9.42
C VAL A 134 4.03 -6.09 8.83
N LEU A 135 4.84 -5.07 8.52
CA LEU A 135 6.19 -5.32 7.98
C LEU A 135 7.19 -5.69 9.07
N HIS A 136 7.30 -4.85 10.10
CA HIS A 136 8.35 -4.95 11.12
C HIS A 136 8.26 -6.23 11.96
N ARG A 137 7.06 -6.75 12.25
CA ARG A 137 6.91 -7.98 13.06
C ARG A 137 7.62 -9.21 12.46
N LYS A 138 7.80 -9.23 11.13
CA LYS A 138 8.46 -10.33 10.41
C LYS A 138 9.83 -9.97 9.86
N SER A 139 10.08 -8.71 9.53
CA SER A 139 11.38 -8.25 9.00
C SER A 139 12.34 -7.74 10.08
N LYS A 140 11.81 -7.39 11.26
CA LYS A 140 12.49 -6.67 12.34
C LYS A 140 13.06 -5.30 11.92
N GLN A 141 12.58 -4.73 10.80
CA GLN A 141 13.01 -3.44 10.26
C GLN A 141 11.93 -2.37 10.41
N GLY A 142 12.24 -1.32 11.17
CA GLY A 142 11.31 -0.24 11.50
C GLY A 142 11.41 0.99 10.59
N ALA A 143 12.39 1.03 9.68
CA ALA A 143 12.80 2.25 8.99
C ALA A 143 11.67 2.95 8.21
N VAL A 144 10.82 2.19 7.50
CA VAL A 144 9.66 2.76 6.78
C VAL A 144 8.67 3.46 7.71
N LEU A 145 8.51 2.95 8.91
CA LEU A 145 7.63 3.53 9.93
C LEU A 145 8.25 4.80 10.50
N GLY A 146 9.57 4.79 10.69
CA GLY A 146 10.34 5.97 11.07
C GLY A 146 10.19 7.07 10.04
N GLY A 147 10.30 6.73 8.76
CA GLY A 147 10.10 7.65 7.65
C GLY A 147 8.69 8.24 7.63
N ILE A 148 7.66 7.42 7.85
CA ILE A 148 6.26 7.89 7.96
C ILE A 148 6.11 8.86 9.13
N ALA A 149 6.55 8.49 10.34
CA ALA A 149 6.40 9.32 11.54
C ALA A 149 7.15 10.66 11.41
N SER A 150 8.39 10.61 10.93
CA SER A 150 9.20 11.78 10.63
C SER A 150 8.55 12.68 9.56
N GLY A 151 7.99 12.09 8.50
CA GLY A 151 7.29 12.84 7.45
C GLY A 151 5.99 13.48 7.93
N VAL A 152 5.21 12.81 8.80
CA VAL A 152 4.04 13.40 9.48
C VAL A 152 4.43 14.66 10.23
N LEU A 153 5.41 14.56 11.13
CA LEU A 153 5.83 15.68 11.94
C LEU A 153 6.40 16.80 11.08
N SER A 154 7.28 16.47 10.13
CA SER A 154 7.94 17.47 9.30
C SER A 154 6.95 18.28 8.46
N PHE A 155 5.94 17.60 7.90
CA PHE A 155 4.91 18.26 7.11
C PHE A 155 4.04 19.19 7.97
N LEU A 156 3.57 18.69 9.12
CA LEU A 156 2.62 19.42 9.99
C LEU A 156 3.27 20.58 10.74
N SER A 157 4.50 20.41 11.21
CA SER A 157 5.26 21.48 11.88
C SER A 157 5.83 22.49 10.88
N GLY A 158 6.16 22.03 9.67
CA GLY A 158 6.91 22.82 8.69
C GLY A 158 8.40 22.92 8.98
N GLU A 159 8.91 22.11 9.91
CA GLU A 159 10.31 22.02 10.31
C GLU A 159 10.82 20.62 10.01
N ASN A 160 12.11 20.46 9.69
CA ASN A 160 12.64 19.11 9.48
C ASN A 160 12.76 18.36 10.82
N VAL A 161 12.09 17.22 10.92
CA VAL A 161 12.16 16.32 12.08
C VAL A 161 12.59 14.95 11.55
N GLU A 162 13.61 14.34 12.13
CA GLU A 162 14.11 13.03 11.69
C GLU A 162 13.77 11.95 12.71
N ALA A 163 13.87 10.67 12.32
CA ALA A 163 13.56 9.56 13.21
C ALA A 163 14.64 8.48 13.28
N GLU A 164 14.79 7.95 14.48
CA GLU A 164 15.51 6.72 14.81
C GLU A 164 14.48 5.61 15.11
N THR A 165 14.85 4.38 14.80
CA THR A 165 13.97 3.21 14.97
C THR A 165 14.72 2.09 15.64
N ASN A 166 14.13 1.54 16.70
CA ASN A 166 14.67 0.42 17.46
C ASN A 166 13.69 -0.75 17.45
N SER A 167 14.23 -1.96 17.36
CA SER A 167 13.48 -3.21 17.45
C SER A 167 13.89 -3.95 18.72
N TYR A 168 12.91 -4.41 19.50
CA TYR A 168 13.17 -5.22 20.69
C TYR A 168 12.07 -6.27 20.87
N GLU A 169 12.37 -7.33 21.63
CA GLU A 169 11.42 -8.38 21.93
C GLU A 169 10.94 -8.25 23.38
N LYS A 170 9.63 -8.40 23.59
CA LYS A 170 9.00 -8.40 24.91
C LYS A 170 7.84 -9.39 24.89
N ASP A 171 7.80 -10.29 25.88
CA ASP A 171 6.74 -11.29 26.03
C ASP A 171 6.52 -12.16 24.76
N GLY A 172 7.59 -12.43 24.01
CA GLY A 172 7.55 -13.20 22.77
C GLY A 172 7.02 -12.43 21.55
N GLU A 173 6.71 -11.13 21.69
CA GLU A 173 6.33 -10.24 20.61
C GLU A 173 7.47 -9.31 20.20
N VAL A 174 7.51 -8.97 18.91
CA VAL A 174 8.48 -8.02 18.35
C VAL A 174 7.88 -6.62 18.40
N PHE A 175 8.48 -5.74 19.20
CA PHE A 175 8.10 -4.34 19.35
C PHE A 175 8.99 -3.41 18.52
N CYS A 176 8.37 -2.38 17.95
CA CYS A 176 9.03 -1.27 17.29
C CYS A 176 8.93 -0.05 18.20
N GLU A 177 10.06 0.61 18.45
CA GLU A 177 10.12 1.95 19.02
C GLU A 177 10.61 2.94 17.97
N ILE A 178 9.93 4.08 17.85
CA ILE A 178 10.33 5.18 16.98
C ILE A 178 10.49 6.42 17.82
N LYS A 179 11.62 7.10 17.67
CA LYS A 179 11.89 8.39 18.27
C LYS A 179 12.08 9.39 17.15
N CYS A 180 11.28 10.46 17.14
CA CYS A 180 11.46 11.57 16.23
C CYS A 180 11.95 12.80 17.00
N SER A 181 12.93 13.51 16.46
CA SER A 181 13.45 14.74 17.05
C SER A 181 14.09 15.63 15.98
N LYS A 182 14.11 16.95 16.25
CA LYS A 182 14.90 17.92 15.49
C LYS A 182 16.41 17.82 15.73
N LYS A 183 16.80 17.18 16.84
CA LYS A 183 18.22 17.03 17.23
C LYS A 183 18.95 16.01 16.36
N TYR A 184 18.21 15.14 15.68
CA TYR A 184 18.77 14.13 14.81
C TYR A 184 19.25 14.72 13.48
N PHE A 185 20.33 14.15 12.94
CA PHE A 185 20.93 14.57 11.68
C PHE A 185 19.95 14.38 10.51
N LEU A 186 19.94 15.34 9.57
CA LEU A 186 19.11 15.30 8.36
C LEU A 186 19.44 14.05 7.51
N ARG A 187 18.49 13.13 7.39
CA ARG A 187 18.65 11.90 6.61
C ARG A 187 18.09 12.05 5.21
N TYR A 188 16.91 12.67 5.08
CA TYR A 188 16.21 12.74 3.80
C TYR A 188 15.15 13.84 3.76
N VAL A 189 15.14 14.64 2.69
CA VAL A 189 14.05 15.58 2.37
C VAL A 189 13.33 15.07 1.13
N PRO A 190 12.00 14.83 1.19
CA PRO A 190 11.21 14.45 0.02
C PRO A 190 11.29 15.47 -1.11
N ASP A 191 11.45 15.01 -2.35
CA ASP A 191 11.30 15.86 -3.53
C ASP A 191 9.82 16.08 -3.83
N PHE A 192 9.31 17.25 -3.43
CA PHE A 192 7.91 17.62 -3.61
C PHE A 192 7.48 17.72 -5.07
N LEU A 193 8.37 18.12 -6.00
CA LEU A 193 8.02 18.23 -7.41
C LEU A 193 7.85 16.84 -8.01
N GLU A 194 8.81 15.95 -7.75
CA GLU A 194 8.79 14.55 -8.19
C GLU A 194 7.55 13.82 -7.63
N ILE A 195 7.26 13.95 -6.34
CA ILE A 195 6.09 13.31 -5.71
C ILE A 195 4.78 13.88 -6.26
N LYS A 196 4.69 15.18 -6.52
CA LYS A 196 3.49 15.82 -7.07
C LYS A 196 3.17 15.29 -8.48
N GLU A 197 4.17 14.98 -9.29
CA GLU A 197 3.97 14.35 -10.59
C GLU A 197 3.41 12.93 -10.46
N CYS A 198 3.94 12.13 -9.53
CA CYS A 198 3.37 10.82 -9.20
C CYS A 198 1.88 10.95 -8.86
N VAL A 199 1.51 11.84 -7.92
CA VAL A 199 0.12 12.04 -7.46
C VAL A 199 -0.85 12.39 -8.61
N LYS A 200 -0.44 13.20 -9.59
CA LYS A 200 -1.29 13.56 -10.74
C LYS A 200 -1.77 12.33 -11.52
N ASN A 201 -0.93 11.29 -11.62
CA ASN A 201 -1.26 10.05 -12.33
C ASN A 201 -2.23 9.14 -11.56
N TYR A 202 -2.62 9.49 -10.34
CA TYR A 202 -3.52 8.67 -9.51
C TYR A 202 -4.84 9.34 -9.18
N GLN A 203 -5.05 10.58 -9.61
CA GLN A 203 -6.35 11.23 -9.51
C GLN A 203 -7.35 10.51 -10.42
N PHE A 204 -8.41 9.99 -9.80
CA PHE A 204 -9.39 9.12 -10.44
C PHE A 204 -10.77 9.79 -10.40
N ASP A 205 -11.42 9.94 -11.56
CA ASP A 205 -12.82 10.38 -11.60
C ASP A 205 -13.75 9.19 -11.33
N PHE A 206 -14.33 9.18 -10.14
CA PHE A 206 -15.18 8.09 -9.67
C PHE A 206 -16.59 8.11 -10.25
N LYS A 207 -17.15 9.28 -10.60
CA LYS A 207 -18.57 9.37 -10.99
C LYS A 207 -18.86 8.59 -12.26
N ASP A 208 -17.93 8.60 -13.21
CA ASP A 208 -18.00 7.77 -14.42
C ASP A 208 -17.69 6.29 -14.15
N ALA A 209 -16.82 6.01 -13.18
CA ALA A 209 -16.43 4.65 -12.84
C ALA A 209 -17.55 3.84 -12.17
N GLU A 210 -18.26 4.43 -11.21
CA GLU A 210 -19.32 3.75 -10.45
C GLU A 210 -20.42 3.18 -11.38
N LYS A 211 -20.87 3.96 -12.36
CA LYS A 211 -21.88 3.49 -13.34
C LYS A 211 -21.38 2.31 -14.17
N LYS A 212 -20.10 2.33 -14.55
CA LYS A 212 -19.48 1.29 -15.39
C LYS A 212 -19.11 0.03 -14.60
N LEU A 213 -18.84 0.16 -13.29
CA LEU A 213 -18.53 -0.96 -12.40
C LEU A 213 -19.70 -1.92 -12.21
N LYS A 214 -20.95 -1.43 -12.28
CA LYS A 214 -22.16 -2.27 -12.19
C LYS A 214 -22.18 -3.46 -13.15
N ILE A 215 -21.55 -3.33 -14.33
CA ILE A 215 -21.46 -4.39 -15.33
C ILE A 215 -20.63 -5.60 -14.82
N TYR A 216 -19.77 -5.38 -13.83
CA TYR A 216 -18.82 -6.35 -13.30
C TYR A 216 -19.17 -6.88 -11.90
N GLU A 217 -20.16 -6.29 -11.21
CA GLU A 217 -20.58 -6.68 -9.86
C GLU A 217 -20.92 -8.17 -9.75
N ASN A 218 -21.53 -8.75 -10.78
CA ASN A 218 -21.90 -10.17 -10.81
C ASN A 218 -20.76 -11.10 -11.26
N ARG A 219 -19.63 -10.56 -11.73
CA ARG A 219 -18.51 -11.35 -12.28
C ARG A 219 -17.35 -11.51 -11.31
N PHE A 220 -17.13 -10.52 -10.44
CA PHE A 220 -15.97 -10.46 -9.55
C PHE A 220 -16.37 -10.13 -8.12
N SER A 221 -15.59 -10.64 -7.17
CA SER A 221 -15.74 -10.29 -5.76
C SER A 221 -15.07 -8.96 -5.39
N CYS A 222 -15.61 -8.31 -4.37
CA CYS A 222 -14.97 -7.19 -3.66
C CYS A 222 -14.47 -7.65 -2.26
N LEU A 223 -13.65 -6.84 -1.58
CA LEU A 223 -13.11 -7.22 -0.27
C LEU A 223 -14.21 -7.49 0.78
N ASN A 224 -15.31 -6.73 0.74
CA ASN A 224 -16.43 -6.91 1.67
C ASN A 224 -17.09 -8.27 1.50
N GLN A 225 -17.15 -8.81 0.28
CA GLN A 225 -17.62 -10.17 0.06
C GLN A 225 -16.67 -11.20 0.67
N PHE A 226 -15.35 -11.02 0.57
CA PHE A 226 -14.39 -11.91 1.21
C PHE A 226 -14.52 -11.92 2.73
N LEU A 227 -14.74 -10.75 3.34
CA LEU A 227 -15.03 -10.65 4.78
C LEU A 227 -16.35 -11.33 5.14
N ARG A 228 -17.44 -11.03 4.41
CA ARG A 228 -18.76 -11.62 4.62
C ARG A 228 -18.75 -13.15 4.55
N PHE A 229 -18.02 -13.71 3.59
CA PHE A 229 -17.89 -15.16 3.40
C PHE A 229 -16.68 -15.76 4.13
N LYS A 230 -16.11 -15.04 5.13
CA LYS A 230 -15.03 -15.50 6.02
C LYS A 230 -13.75 -15.98 5.31
N LYS A 231 -13.55 -15.60 4.04
CA LYS A 231 -12.29 -15.80 3.29
C LYS A 231 -11.23 -14.81 3.71
N ALA A 232 -11.66 -13.61 4.10
CA ALA A 232 -10.84 -12.63 4.81
C ALA A 232 -11.35 -12.48 6.24
N ARG A 233 -10.45 -12.17 7.19
CA ARG A 233 -10.76 -11.89 8.60
C ARG A 233 -9.90 -10.76 9.11
N MET A 234 -10.43 -9.92 9.98
CA MET A 234 -9.66 -8.89 10.68
C MET A 234 -9.29 -9.41 12.05
N LYS A 235 -8.01 -9.37 12.40
CA LYS A 235 -7.49 -9.71 13.73
C LYS A 235 -6.40 -8.70 14.07
N ASP A 236 -6.48 -8.07 15.24
CA ASP A 236 -5.51 -7.07 15.72
C ASP A 236 -5.25 -5.93 14.71
N ASN A 237 -6.33 -5.47 14.05
CA ASN A 237 -6.30 -4.47 12.97
C ASN A 237 -5.53 -4.88 11.69
N ILE A 238 -5.16 -6.15 11.56
CA ILE A 238 -4.56 -6.72 10.35
C ILE A 238 -5.63 -7.53 9.60
N VAL A 239 -5.69 -7.34 8.29
CA VAL A 239 -6.57 -8.13 7.41
C VAL A 239 -5.81 -9.39 6.99
N TYR A 240 -6.38 -10.55 7.25
CA TYR A 240 -5.86 -11.84 6.83
C TYR A 240 -6.75 -12.41 5.73
N PHE A 241 -6.18 -12.77 4.59
CA PHE A 241 -6.87 -13.51 3.53
C PHE A 241 -6.37 -14.94 3.49
N LEU A 242 -7.25 -15.90 3.79
CA LEU A 242 -6.94 -17.33 3.82
C LEU A 242 -5.69 -17.66 4.67
N GLY A 243 -5.51 -16.96 5.78
CA GLY A 243 -4.39 -17.12 6.71
C GLY A 243 -3.19 -16.19 6.46
N PHE A 244 -3.14 -15.49 5.33
CA PHE A 244 -2.03 -14.60 4.96
C PHE A 244 -2.36 -13.15 5.27
N ALA A 245 -1.46 -12.47 5.99
CA ALA A 245 -1.62 -11.06 6.31
C ALA A 245 -1.51 -10.21 5.05
N LEU A 246 -2.37 -9.19 4.97
CA LEU A 246 -2.39 -8.19 3.92
C LEU A 246 -1.99 -6.83 4.49
N MET A 247 -1.15 -6.13 3.74
CA MET A 247 -0.85 -4.72 3.95
C MET A 247 -1.77 -3.88 3.08
N ALA A 248 -2.51 -2.96 3.69
CA ALA A 248 -3.20 -1.92 2.94
C ALA A 248 -2.21 -0.82 2.56
N GLY A 249 -2.23 -0.39 1.30
CA GLY A 249 -1.46 0.75 0.82
C GLY A 249 -2.26 1.56 -0.18
N GLU A 250 -1.90 2.82 -0.35
CA GLU A 250 -2.36 3.57 -1.53
C GLU A 250 -1.80 2.92 -2.79
N ILE A 251 -2.51 2.99 -3.91
CA ILE A 251 -2.10 2.29 -5.13
C ILE A 251 -0.73 2.73 -5.66
N ASN A 252 -0.29 3.94 -5.34
CA ASN A 252 1.02 4.50 -5.67
C ASN A 252 2.12 4.06 -4.69
N THR A 253 1.81 3.29 -3.65
CA THR A 253 2.83 2.78 -2.70
C THR A 253 3.93 2.03 -3.45
N SER A 254 3.54 1.23 -4.44
CA SER A 254 4.44 0.50 -5.31
C SER A 254 5.32 1.38 -6.21
N ASP A 255 4.89 2.60 -6.56
CA ASP A 255 5.72 3.57 -7.29
C ASP A 255 6.90 4.01 -6.42
N HIS A 256 6.62 4.39 -5.18
CA HIS A 256 7.63 4.83 -4.24
C HIS A 256 8.63 3.72 -3.92
N ILE A 257 8.16 2.47 -3.77
CA ILE A 257 9.06 1.32 -3.59
C ILE A 257 9.94 1.15 -4.83
N TRP A 258 9.36 1.00 -6.02
CA TRP A 258 10.12 0.74 -7.25
C TRP A 258 11.17 1.83 -7.51
N ARG A 259 10.77 3.09 -7.41
CA ARG A 259 11.63 4.23 -7.68
C ARG A 259 12.84 4.29 -6.75
N ASN A 260 12.66 4.06 -5.46
CA ASN A 260 13.78 4.06 -4.52
C ASN A 260 14.73 2.87 -4.77
N TYR A 261 14.22 1.72 -5.19
CA TYR A 261 15.07 0.60 -5.65
C TYR A 261 15.78 0.92 -6.97
N GLU A 262 15.14 1.62 -7.89
CA GLU A 262 15.75 2.07 -9.15
C GLU A 262 16.89 3.06 -8.90
N LYS A 263 16.69 4.07 -8.05
CA LYS A 263 17.73 5.03 -7.63
C LYS A 263 18.91 4.33 -6.97
N ALA A 264 18.67 3.23 -6.26
CA ALA A 264 19.71 2.42 -5.63
C ALA A 264 20.39 1.40 -6.58
N GLY A 265 19.98 1.31 -7.85
CA GLY A 265 20.51 0.33 -8.80
C GLY A 265 20.08 -1.11 -8.52
N LEU A 266 18.92 -1.31 -7.88
CA LEU A 266 18.42 -2.61 -7.41
C LEU A 266 17.18 -3.12 -8.19
N THR A 267 16.99 -2.67 -9.43
CA THR A 267 15.85 -3.05 -10.30
C THR A 267 15.76 -4.56 -10.55
N ASP A 268 16.90 -5.22 -10.73
CA ASP A 268 16.99 -6.67 -10.90
C ASP A 268 16.57 -7.42 -9.63
N LEU A 269 16.99 -6.93 -8.46
CA LEU A 269 16.68 -7.52 -7.16
C LEU A 269 15.18 -7.45 -6.88
N ILE A 270 14.58 -6.26 -7.01
CA ILE A 270 13.13 -6.09 -6.79
C ILE A 270 12.33 -6.95 -7.77
N SER A 271 12.72 -7.00 -9.04
CA SER A 271 12.03 -7.82 -10.05
C SER A 271 12.05 -9.31 -9.71
N LYS A 272 13.23 -9.87 -9.42
CA LYS A 272 13.38 -11.29 -9.06
C LYS A 272 12.64 -11.63 -7.77
N THR A 273 12.69 -10.73 -6.79
CA THR A 273 12.09 -10.96 -5.48
C THR A 273 10.56 -10.89 -5.53
N LEU A 274 9.98 -9.93 -6.27
CA LEU A 274 8.53 -9.86 -6.47
C LEU A 274 7.98 -11.13 -7.14
N VAL A 275 8.62 -11.59 -8.24
CA VAL A 275 8.18 -12.80 -8.94
C VAL A 275 8.26 -14.03 -8.03
N SER A 276 9.43 -14.26 -7.41
CA SER A 276 9.64 -15.48 -6.61
C SER A 276 8.83 -15.51 -5.32
N SER A 277 8.69 -14.38 -4.63
CA SER A 277 7.93 -14.30 -3.37
C SER A 277 6.43 -14.42 -3.62
N SER A 278 5.90 -13.80 -4.68
CA SER A 278 4.50 -13.97 -5.08
C SER A 278 4.18 -15.42 -5.48
N GLU A 279 5.10 -16.11 -6.17
CA GLU A 279 4.95 -17.53 -6.49
C GLU A 279 4.85 -18.38 -5.21
N LYS A 280 5.72 -18.15 -4.23
CA LYS A 280 5.71 -18.85 -2.93
C LYS A 280 4.41 -18.62 -2.16
N VAL A 281 3.98 -17.37 -2.03
CA VAL A 281 2.75 -17.01 -1.31
C VAL A 281 1.54 -17.70 -1.94
N LEU A 282 1.39 -17.64 -3.26
CA LEU A 282 0.25 -18.27 -3.93
C LEU A 282 0.28 -19.79 -3.80
N LYS A 283 1.46 -20.41 -3.97
CA LYS A 283 1.64 -21.85 -3.76
C LYS A 283 1.20 -22.26 -2.37
N GLN A 284 1.56 -21.49 -1.35
CA GLN A 284 1.20 -21.80 0.02
C GLN A 284 -0.30 -21.60 0.29
N ILE A 285 -0.91 -20.52 -0.21
CA ILE A 285 -2.38 -20.32 -0.16
C ILE A 285 -3.10 -21.54 -0.74
N PHE A 286 -2.67 -22.02 -1.91
CA PHE A 286 -3.34 -23.14 -2.57
C PHE A 286 -3.16 -24.46 -1.82
N ARG A 287 -1.98 -24.71 -1.27
CA ARG A 287 -1.70 -25.89 -0.45
C ARG A 287 -2.53 -25.90 0.83
N ASP A 288 -2.44 -24.82 1.62
CA ASP A 288 -3.05 -24.75 2.95
C ASP A 288 -4.59 -24.75 2.89
N ASN A 289 -5.15 -24.31 1.76
CA ASN A 289 -6.60 -24.28 1.52
C ASN A 289 -7.10 -25.41 0.61
N LYS A 290 -6.27 -26.44 0.33
CA LYS A 290 -6.61 -27.61 -0.49
C LYS A 290 -7.17 -27.23 -1.89
N LEU A 291 -6.62 -26.18 -2.49
CA LEU A 291 -7.01 -25.67 -3.82
C LEU A 291 -6.12 -26.22 -4.94
N ASP A 292 -5.06 -26.95 -4.60
CA ASP A 292 -4.05 -27.46 -5.56
C ASP A 292 -4.62 -28.37 -6.65
N GLN A 293 -5.65 -29.14 -6.32
CA GLN A 293 -6.28 -30.10 -7.22
C GLN A 293 -7.19 -29.45 -8.28
N ARG A 294 -7.43 -28.14 -8.18
CA ARG A 294 -8.30 -27.42 -9.13
C ARG A 294 -7.67 -27.32 -10.51
N GLY A 295 -8.51 -27.33 -11.54
CA GLY A 295 -8.06 -27.10 -12.92
C GLY A 295 -7.55 -25.67 -13.11
N ILE A 296 -6.69 -25.45 -14.14
CA ILE A 296 -6.09 -24.13 -14.45
C ILE A 296 -7.14 -23.02 -14.50
N ARG A 297 -8.30 -23.30 -15.12
CA ARG A 297 -9.42 -22.34 -15.23
C ARG A 297 -9.88 -21.82 -13.87
N ASP A 298 -10.03 -22.70 -12.89
CA ASP A 298 -10.48 -22.32 -11.54
C ASP A 298 -9.38 -21.60 -10.76
N LYS A 299 -8.11 -21.97 -10.98
CA LYS A 299 -6.98 -21.24 -10.39
C LYS A 299 -6.90 -19.81 -10.92
N VAL A 300 -7.09 -19.62 -12.24
CA VAL A 300 -7.13 -18.29 -12.86
C VAL A 300 -8.34 -17.50 -12.37
N LYS A 301 -9.53 -18.13 -12.27
CA LYS A 301 -10.72 -17.49 -11.71
C LYS A 301 -10.52 -17.06 -10.26
N PHE A 302 -9.80 -17.86 -9.46
CA PHE A 302 -9.40 -17.48 -8.10
C PHE A 302 -8.52 -16.22 -8.11
N LEU A 303 -7.47 -16.19 -8.94
CA LEU A 303 -6.60 -15.01 -9.07
C LEU A 303 -7.37 -13.76 -9.48
N GLN A 304 -8.24 -13.88 -10.48
CA GLN A 304 -9.02 -12.75 -10.94
C GLN A 304 -9.90 -12.16 -9.84
N ASN A 305 -10.58 -13.02 -9.07
CA ASN A 305 -11.38 -12.58 -7.93
C ASN A 305 -10.52 -11.98 -6.82
N MET A 306 -9.38 -12.57 -6.51
CA MET A 306 -8.45 -12.06 -5.50
C MET A 306 -7.97 -10.65 -5.89
N MET A 307 -7.44 -10.47 -7.10
CA MET A 307 -6.94 -9.18 -7.59
C MET A 307 -8.04 -8.11 -7.62
N ALA A 308 -9.24 -8.46 -8.08
CA ALA A 308 -10.39 -7.56 -8.04
C ALA A 308 -10.76 -7.19 -6.60
N GLY A 309 -10.87 -8.18 -5.72
CA GLY A 309 -11.18 -7.94 -4.32
C GLY A 309 -10.12 -7.15 -3.58
N PHE A 310 -8.85 -7.21 -4.01
CA PHE A 310 -7.74 -6.46 -3.41
C PHE A 310 -7.56 -5.07 -3.99
N GLY A 311 -8.43 -4.62 -4.90
CA GLY A 311 -8.37 -3.26 -5.46
C GLY A 311 -7.35 -3.05 -6.58
N TRP A 312 -6.79 -4.12 -7.17
CA TRP A 312 -5.79 -4.04 -8.24
C TRP A 312 -6.39 -3.64 -9.61
N GLY A 313 -7.71 -3.50 -9.69
CA GLY A 313 -8.49 -3.35 -10.91
C GLY A 313 -9.30 -4.59 -11.23
N ILE A 314 -10.12 -4.54 -12.28
CA ILE A 314 -10.90 -5.69 -12.77
C ILE A 314 -10.08 -6.42 -13.83
N PRO A 315 -9.61 -7.64 -13.55
CA PRO A 315 -8.74 -8.37 -14.47
C PRO A 315 -9.56 -9.21 -15.45
N LEU A 316 -9.45 -8.91 -16.74
CA LEU A 316 -10.02 -9.70 -17.83
C LEU A 316 -8.91 -10.56 -18.44
N TYR A 317 -9.05 -11.88 -18.29
CA TYR A 317 -8.07 -12.87 -18.74
C TYR A 317 -8.41 -13.41 -20.12
N ARG A 318 -7.39 -13.56 -20.96
CA ARG A 318 -7.42 -14.41 -22.16
C ARG A 318 -6.09 -15.13 -22.34
N LYS A 319 -6.13 -16.31 -22.93
CA LYS A 319 -4.95 -17.13 -23.23
C LYS A 319 -4.99 -17.59 -24.68
N THR A 320 -3.86 -17.44 -25.36
CA THR A 320 -3.59 -18.05 -26.67
C THR A 320 -2.62 -19.21 -26.48
N LYS A 321 -2.16 -19.84 -27.58
CA LYS A 321 -1.19 -20.95 -27.52
C LYS A 321 0.10 -20.55 -26.78
N ASN A 322 0.59 -19.33 -27.02
CA ASN A 322 1.91 -18.88 -26.56
C ASN A 322 1.85 -17.72 -25.56
N GLU A 323 0.67 -17.12 -25.34
CA GLU A 323 0.55 -15.91 -24.54
C GLU A 323 -0.58 -15.98 -23.52
N ILE A 324 -0.35 -15.29 -22.41
CA ILE A 324 -1.35 -14.99 -21.39
C ILE A 324 -1.50 -13.47 -21.36
N VAL A 325 -2.73 -12.99 -21.50
CA VAL A 325 -3.02 -11.55 -21.49
C VAL A 325 -4.01 -11.24 -20.39
N PHE A 326 -3.70 -10.20 -19.63
CA PHE A 326 -4.63 -9.60 -18.68
C PHE A 326 -4.87 -8.14 -19.05
N ASP A 327 -6.15 -7.79 -19.24
CA ASP A 327 -6.64 -6.43 -19.37
C ASP A 327 -7.23 -5.98 -18.03
N PHE A 328 -6.67 -4.94 -17.42
CA PHE A 328 -7.14 -4.38 -16.16
C PHE A 328 -7.98 -3.14 -16.39
N VAL A 329 -9.29 -3.29 -16.21
CA VAL A 329 -10.20 -2.14 -16.16
C VAL A 329 -10.03 -1.47 -14.80
N TYR A 330 -9.84 -0.15 -14.79
CA TYR A 330 -9.55 0.60 -13.56
C TYR A 330 -8.35 0.02 -12.79
N GLY A 331 -7.32 -0.50 -13.46
CA GLY A 331 -6.06 -0.93 -12.83
C GLY A 331 -5.16 0.25 -12.45
N ALA A 332 -3.96 -0.02 -11.92
CA ALA A 332 -2.91 1.00 -11.85
C ALA A 332 -2.58 1.50 -13.26
N GLN A 333 -2.19 2.77 -13.40
CA GLN A 333 -1.93 3.34 -14.71
C GLN A 333 -0.67 2.73 -15.33
N VAL A 334 -0.75 2.36 -16.62
CA VAL A 334 0.37 1.77 -17.39
C VAL A 334 1.66 2.59 -17.34
N LYS A 335 1.53 3.92 -17.30
CA LYS A 335 2.68 4.84 -17.29
C LYS A 335 3.44 4.86 -15.94
N THR A 336 2.96 4.14 -14.94
CA THR A 336 3.49 4.18 -13.57
C THR A 336 4.21 2.89 -13.23
N ASN A 337 5.26 2.99 -12.42
CA ASN A 337 6.05 1.86 -11.92
C ASN A 337 5.20 0.86 -11.09
N SER A 338 4.06 1.32 -10.58
CA SER A 338 3.10 0.57 -9.80
C SER A 338 2.49 -0.52 -10.65
N PHE A 339 2.17 -0.23 -11.92
CA PHE A 339 1.60 -1.26 -12.77
C PHE A 339 2.63 -2.35 -13.10
N LEU A 340 3.91 -1.99 -13.29
CA LEU A 340 5.00 -2.96 -13.41
C LEU A 340 5.15 -3.81 -12.14
N PHE A 341 5.10 -3.18 -10.96
CA PHE A 341 5.14 -3.87 -9.67
C PHE A 341 4.04 -4.93 -9.53
N TYR A 342 2.78 -4.59 -9.85
CA TYR A 342 1.67 -5.55 -9.85
C TYR A 342 1.82 -6.63 -10.93
N ALA A 343 2.33 -6.28 -12.12
CA ALA A 343 2.57 -7.22 -13.20
C ALA A 343 3.61 -8.29 -12.83
N LEU A 344 4.70 -7.89 -12.16
CA LEU A 344 5.73 -8.84 -11.71
C LEU A 344 5.21 -9.80 -10.63
N GLN A 345 4.37 -9.33 -9.72
CA GLN A 345 3.71 -10.22 -8.76
C GLN A 345 2.76 -11.21 -9.47
N LEU A 346 1.97 -10.72 -10.44
CA LEU A 346 1.11 -11.57 -11.27
C LEU A 346 1.94 -12.61 -12.06
N GLN A 347 3.13 -12.26 -12.54
CA GLN A 347 4.04 -13.21 -13.18
C GLN A 347 4.37 -14.38 -12.23
N GLY A 348 4.70 -14.10 -10.96
CA GLY A 348 4.92 -15.11 -9.94
C GLY A 348 3.71 -16.02 -9.71
N PHE A 349 2.51 -15.42 -9.65
CA PHE A 349 1.26 -16.17 -9.54
C PHE A 349 1.03 -17.09 -10.75
N LEU A 350 1.32 -16.62 -11.95
CA LEU A 350 1.17 -17.39 -13.18
C LEU A 350 2.22 -18.51 -13.29
N ASN A 351 3.45 -18.30 -12.80
CA ASN A 351 4.47 -19.34 -12.76
C ASN A 351 3.96 -20.59 -12.03
N PHE A 352 3.35 -20.37 -10.87
CA PHE A 352 2.74 -21.44 -10.08
C PHE A 352 1.56 -22.11 -10.81
N ILE A 353 0.61 -21.32 -11.33
CA ILE A 353 -0.61 -21.87 -11.95
C ILE A 353 -0.31 -22.70 -13.19
N PHE A 354 0.60 -22.22 -14.04
CA PHE A 354 0.95 -22.89 -15.29
C PHE A 354 2.09 -23.89 -15.15
N LYS A 355 2.73 -23.96 -13.96
CA LYS A 355 3.90 -24.80 -13.66
C LYS A 355 5.03 -24.59 -14.69
N LYS A 356 5.21 -23.35 -15.13
CA LYS A 356 6.17 -22.94 -16.16
C LYS A 356 6.67 -21.54 -15.86
N LYS A 357 7.90 -21.22 -16.26
CA LYS A 357 8.43 -19.85 -16.16
C LYS A 357 7.78 -18.98 -17.23
N VAL A 358 6.72 -18.27 -16.86
CA VAL A 358 6.15 -17.23 -17.74
C VAL A 358 7.03 -15.98 -17.68
N LYS A 359 7.11 -15.24 -18.79
CA LYS A 359 7.90 -14.01 -18.88
C LYS A 359 7.00 -12.83 -19.24
N LEU A 360 7.05 -11.76 -18.46
CA LEU A 360 6.43 -10.49 -18.84
C LEU A 360 7.12 -9.96 -20.12
N VAL A 361 6.33 -9.75 -21.17
CA VAL A 361 6.83 -9.28 -22.49
C VAL A 361 6.41 -7.84 -22.73
N LYS A 362 5.19 -7.47 -22.33
CA LYS A 362 4.63 -6.17 -22.67
C LYS A 362 3.71 -5.64 -21.59
N ILE A 363 3.81 -4.34 -21.34
CA ILE A 363 2.86 -3.53 -20.61
C ILE A 363 2.39 -2.42 -21.56
N GLU A 364 1.08 -2.25 -21.76
CA GLU A 364 0.57 -1.22 -22.67
C GLU A 364 -0.78 -0.64 -22.26
N LYS A 365 -1.05 0.61 -22.65
CA LYS A 365 -2.35 1.25 -22.48
C LYS A 365 -3.19 0.96 -23.71
N VAL A 366 -4.32 0.30 -23.51
CA VAL A 366 -5.26 0.03 -24.60
C VAL A 366 -6.20 1.22 -24.73
N LYS A 367 -6.28 1.81 -25.92
CA LYS A 367 -7.26 2.85 -26.23
C LYS A 367 -8.65 2.20 -26.32
N ALA A 368 -9.49 2.44 -25.32
CA ALA A 368 -10.89 2.02 -25.29
C ALA A 368 -11.73 3.11 -24.61
N LYS A 369 -13.07 2.97 -24.64
CA LYS A 369 -14.01 3.88 -23.94
C LYS A 369 -13.76 3.96 -22.42
N THR A 370 -13.03 2.99 -21.86
CA THR A 370 -12.53 2.98 -20.49
C THR A 370 -11.03 2.72 -20.54
N VAL A 371 -10.25 3.37 -19.67
CA VAL A 371 -8.80 3.12 -19.60
C VAL A 371 -8.57 1.68 -19.16
N ILE A 372 -7.85 0.94 -20.01
CA ILE A 372 -7.47 -0.45 -19.78
C ILE A 372 -5.95 -0.53 -19.79
N SER A 373 -5.40 -1.01 -18.67
CA SER A 373 -3.99 -1.35 -18.56
C SER A 373 -3.80 -2.81 -18.94
N ARG A 374 -3.00 -3.10 -19.97
CA ARG A 374 -2.74 -4.47 -20.43
C ARG A 374 -1.37 -4.95 -20.03
N VAL A 375 -1.30 -6.21 -19.63
CA VAL A 375 -0.05 -6.98 -19.53
C VAL A 375 -0.11 -8.22 -20.42
N VAL A 376 1.01 -8.54 -21.05
CA VAL A 376 1.19 -9.73 -21.89
C VAL A 376 2.37 -10.53 -21.37
N TYR A 377 2.14 -11.81 -21.10
CA TYR A 377 3.15 -12.79 -20.73
C TYR A 377 3.30 -13.84 -21.82
N LYS A 378 4.52 -14.31 -22.02
CA LYS A 378 4.83 -15.47 -22.88
C LYS A 378 5.00 -16.73 -22.01
N ILE A 379 4.44 -17.85 -22.47
CA ILE A 379 4.50 -19.17 -21.81
C ILE A 379 5.74 -19.94 -22.25
#